data_AF-A0A7V9ZJL8-F1
#
_entry.id   AF-A0A7V9ZJL8-F1
#
_cell.length_a   1.000
_cell.length_b   1.000
_cell.length_c   1.000
_cell.angle_alpha   90.00
_cell.angle_beta   90.00
_cell.angle_gamma   90.00
#
_symmetry.space_group_name_H-M   'P 1'
#
loop_
_entity.id
_entity.type
_entity.pdbx_description
1 polymer ?
#
loop_
_entity_poly.entity_id
_entity_poly.type
_entity_poly.pdbx_seq_one_letter_code
_entity_poly.pdbx_strand_id
1 'polypeptide(L)'
;LSLAWLLVGTVLVVLAVTPLTPNSNEVLRILPFVVWIPFGLAFICALFLARAPSRERIMNVNVFGVVLIAIVCVNGVAPYLELKTAQGFNMYSNLLTAAGETNHLVIPRTLPMRDGYEGPVRIIESSDAGLELYADLGYLVAYPELRRFLSERPDTSLTYERFGQRISLSRAREVSELVDSGPWWWRFLPLRSLDRQTPPRCQAVFLPAL
;
A
#
# COMPACT_ATOMS: atom_id res chain seq x y z
N LEU A 1 24.87 11.38 6.84
CA LEU A 1 23.88 12.11 6.02
C LEU A 1 23.68 13.49 6.64
N SER A 2 23.73 14.57 5.86
CA SER A 2 23.43 15.91 6.37
C SER A 2 21.92 16.09 6.60
N LEU A 3 21.55 16.97 7.54
CA LEU A 3 20.16 17.32 7.87
C LEU A 3 19.33 17.72 6.63
N ALA A 4 19.98 18.34 5.64
CA ALA A 4 19.38 18.74 4.38
C ALA A 4 18.82 17.55 3.56
N TRP A 5 19.57 16.45 3.49
CA TRP A 5 19.12 15.25 2.76
C TRP A 5 17.96 14.54 3.44
N LEU A 6 17.96 14.54 4.78
CA LEU A 6 16.82 14.06 5.57
C LEU A 6 15.57 14.90 5.30
N LEU A 7 15.71 16.23 5.32
CA LEU A 7 14.60 17.14 5.10
C LEU A 7 14.02 17.02 3.68
N VAL A 8 14.87 16.91 2.66
CA VAL A 8 14.44 16.66 1.28
C VAL A 8 13.75 15.30 1.15
N GLY A 9 14.33 14.24 1.74
CA GLY A 9 13.72 12.91 1.74
C GLY A 9 12.35 12.90 2.41
N THR A 10 12.22 13.52 3.59
CA THR A 10 10.94 13.65 4.30
C THR A 10 9.92 14.44 3.49
N VAL A 11 10.30 15.57 2.89
CA VAL A 11 9.40 16.37 2.05
C VAL A 11 8.93 15.58 0.83
N LEU A 12 9.81 14.85 0.15
CA LEU A 12 9.44 14.01 -0.99
C LEU A 12 8.49 12.87 -0.60
N VAL A 13 8.73 12.21 0.53
CA VAL A 13 7.83 11.17 1.06
C VAL A 13 6.47 11.75 1.42
N VAL A 14 6.44 12.92 2.08
CA VAL A 14 5.18 13.60 2.43
C VAL A 14 4.42 14.02 1.16
N LEU A 15 5.10 14.56 0.16
CA LEU A 15 4.47 14.94 -1.11
C LEU A 15 3.98 13.73 -1.92
N ALA A 16 4.68 12.61 -1.86
CA ALA A 16 4.27 11.38 -2.53
C ALA A 16 3.05 10.71 -1.89
N VAL A 17 2.76 10.98 -0.61
CA VAL A 17 1.66 10.34 0.15
C VAL A 17 0.51 11.30 0.48
N THR A 18 0.70 12.62 0.39
CA THR A 18 -0.38 13.61 0.57
C THR A 18 -1.08 13.92 -0.76
N PRO A 19 -2.42 13.88 -0.84
CA PRO A 19 -3.12 14.16 -2.08
C PRO A 19 -3.10 15.66 -2.37
N LEU A 20 -2.34 16.07 -3.38
CA LEU A 20 -2.43 17.43 -3.91
C LEU A 20 -3.44 17.46 -5.06
N THR A 21 -4.73 17.30 -4.78
CA THR A 21 -5.86 17.41 -5.74
C THR A 21 -5.95 16.30 -6.82
N PRO A 22 -7.14 16.08 -7.43
CA PRO A 22 -7.38 15.03 -8.44
C PRO A 22 -6.49 15.11 -9.70
N ASN A 23 -5.89 16.27 -9.98
CA ASN A 23 -5.08 16.52 -11.17
C ASN A 23 -3.55 16.37 -10.95
N SER A 24 -3.08 15.96 -9.76
CA SER A 24 -1.64 15.79 -9.47
C SER A 24 -1.05 14.42 -9.83
N ASN A 25 -1.84 13.54 -10.45
CA ASN A 25 -1.58 12.10 -10.49
C ASN A 25 -0.37 11.63 -11.30
N GLU A 26 0.19 12.40 -12.25
CA GLU A 26 1.32 11.93 -13.06
C GLU A 26 2.68 12.45 -12.56
N VAL A 27 2.76 13.71 -12.14
CA VAL A 27 4.02 14.30 -11.67
C VAL A 27 4.47 13.65 -10.37
N LEU A 28 3.57 13.41 -9.41
CA LEU A 28 3.91 12.74 -8.15
C LEU A 28 4.23 11.25 -8.33
N ARG A 29 3.77 10.61 -9.41
CA ARG A 29 4.18 9.25 -9.78
C ARG A 29 5.59 9.21 -10.36
N ILE A 30 5.94 10.16 -11.21
CA ILE A 30 7.21 10.19 -11.94
C ILE A 30 8.35 10.81 -11.12
N LEU A 31 8.06 11.84 -10.32
CA LEU A 31 9.05 12.61 -9.55
C LEU A 31 9.90 11.73 -8.62
N PRO A 32 9.35 10.74 -7.88
CA PRO A 32 10.17 9.83 -7.09
C PRO A 32 11.17 9.08 -7.95
N PHE A 33 10.80 8.57 -9.14
CA PHE A 33 11.75 7.89 -10.04
C PHE A 33 12.81 8.84 -10.58
N VAL A 34 12.43 10.06 -10.97
CA VAL A 34 13.35 11.08 -11.49
C VAL A 34 14.36 11.52 -10.44
N VAL A 35 13.99 11.58 -9.16
CA VAL A 35 14.92 11.93 -8.08
C VAL A 35 15.72 10.71 -7.60
N TRP A 36 15.09 9.54 -7.51
CA TRP A 36 15.70 8.35 -6.93
C TRP A 36 16.73 7.69 -7.84
N ILE A 37 16.53 7.71 -9.16
CA ILE A 37 17.48 7.11 -10.11
C ILE A 37 18.84 7.85 -10.07
N PRO A 38 18.92 9.19 -10.23
CA PRO A 38 20.18 9.92 -10.12
C PRO A 38 20.82 9.80 -8.74
N PHE A 39 20.01 9.81 -7.67
CA PHE A 39 20.51 9.60 -6.32
C PHE A 39 21.14 8.21 -6.14
N GLY A 40 20.45 7.16 -6.59
CA GLY A 40 20.92 5.78 -6.54
C GLY A 40 22.20 5.60 -7.36
N LEU A 41 22.25 6.16 -8.57
CA LEU A 41 23.46 6.16 -9.41
C LEU A 41 24.60 6.91 -8.75
N ALA A 42 24.37 8.11 -8.22
CA ALA A 42 25.39 8.88 -7.51
C ALA A 42 25.91 8.14 -6.28
N PHE A 43 25.04 7.46 -5.53
CA PHE A 43 25.42 6.64 -4.39
C PHE A 43 26.27 5.43 -4.81
N ILE A 44 25.85 4.70 -5.84
CA ILE A 44 26.60 3.57 -6.40
C ILE A 44 27.96 4.04 -6.94
N CYS A 45 28.01 5.14 -7.70
CA CYS A 45 29.26 5.76 -8.17
C CYS A 45 30.15 6.16 -6.99
N ALA A 46 29.59 6.75 -5.94
CA ALA A 46 30.33 7.10 -4.74
C ALA A 46 30.93 5.86 -4.06
N LEU A 47 30.20 4.74 -3.99
CA LEU A 47 30.71 3.46 -3.47
C LEU A 47 31.83 2.88 -4.35
N PHE A 48 31.67 2.91 -5.68
CA PHE A 48 32.70 2.43 -6.62
C PHE A 48 33.95 3.33 -6.66
N LEU A 49 33.79 4.64 -6.51
CA LEU A 49 34.89 5.59 -6.45
C LEU A 49 35.59 5.56 -5.09
N ALA A 50 34.85 5.29 -4.02
CA ALA A 50 35.37 5.12 -2.67
C ALA A 50 36.07 3.76 -2.46
N ARG A 51 36.77 3.22 -3.49
CA ARG A 51 37.67 2.05 -3.41
C ARG A 51 38.72 2.22 -2.31
N ALA A 52 38.29 2.05 -1.07
CA ALA A 52 39.11 2.12 0.12
C ALA A 52 39.32 0.69 0.61
N PRO A 53 40.57 0.31 0.96
CA PRO A 53 40.79 -0.96 1.65
C PRO A 53 39.92 -0.97 2.91
N SER A 54 39.15 -2.03 3.07
CA SER A 54 38.21 -2.22 4.17
C SER A 54 38.96 -2.23 5.50
N ARG A 55 39.15 -1.07 6.09
CA ARG A 55 39.35 -0.96 7.54
C ARG A 55 38.00 -1.33 8.14
N GLU A 56 37.96 -2.36 9.00
CA GLU A 56 36.77 -2.74 9.76
C GLU A 56 36.29 -1.55 10.60
N ARG A 57 35.55 -0.64 9.96
CA ARG A 57 34.88 0.44 10.63
C ARG A 57 33.55 -0.15 11.05
N ILE A 58 33.51 -0.68 12.27
CA ILE A 58 32.24 -0.91 12.97
C ILE A 58 31.46 0.39 12.80
N MET A 59 30.36 0.33 12.04
CA MET A 59 29.55 1.52 11.81
C MET A 59 29.07 1.98 13.18
N ASN A 60 29.50 3.16 13.61
CA ASN A 60 28.86 3.84 14.73
C ASN A 60 27.45 4.23 14.27
N VAL A 61 26.50 3.33 14.50
CA VAL A 61 25.08 3.57 14.25
C VAL A 61 24.63 4.60 15.29
N ASN A 62 24.49 5.85 14.87
CA ASN A 62 23.92 6.88 15.72
C ASN A 62 22.41 6.63 15.94
N VAL A 63 21.78 7.40 16.82
CA VAL A 63 20.34 7.29 17.11
C VAL A 63 19.48 7.31 15.84
N PHE A 64 19.84 8.14 14.85
CA PHE A 64 19.12 8.19 13.57
C PHE A 64 19.22 6.87 12.79
N GLY A 65 20.38 6.23 12.80
CA GLY A 65 20.56 4.90 12.19
C GLY A 65 19.72 3.84 12.88
N VAL A 66 19.63 3.87 14.22
CA VAL A 66 18.77 2.95 14.99
C VAL A 66 17.30 3.18 14.66
N VAL A 67 16.85 4.44 14.60
CA VAL A 67 15.46 4.79 14.22
C VAL A 67 15.15 4.32 12.80
N LEU A 68 16.06 4.52 11.85
CA LEU A 68 15.86 4.07 10.47
C LEU A 68 15.71 2.54 10.40
N ILE A 69 16.59 1.80 11.08
CA ILE A 69 16.52 0.33 11.16
C ILE A 69 15.17 -0.09 11.76
N ALA A 70 14.75 0.56 12.86
CA ALA A 70 13.47 0.26 13.49
C ALA A 70 12.29 0.48 12.52
N ILE A 71 12.26 1.58 11.77
CA ILE A 71 11.21 1.86 10.77
C ILE A 71 11.20 0.79 9.68
N VAL A 72 12.37 0.37 9.18
CA VAL A 72 12.49 -0.69 8.18
C VAL A 72 11.98 -2.02 8.72
N CYS A 73 12.35 -2.38 9.95
CA CYS A 73 11.86 -3.58 10.62
C CYS A 73 10.34 -3.54 10.79
N VAL A 74 9.78 -2.41 11.24
CA VAL A 74 8.33 -2.22 11.36
C VAL A 74 7.65 -2.38 10.01
N ASN A 75 8.20 -1.84 8.92
CA ASN A 75 7.64 -2.00 7.58
C ASN A 75 7.67 -3.47 7.11
N GLY A 76 8.71 -4.23 7.46
CA GLY A 76 8.81 -5.66 7.15
C GLY A 76 7.89 -6.55 7.97
N VAL A 77 7.58 -6.16 9.22
CA VAL A 77 6.67 -6.89 10.11
C VAL A 77 5.20 -6.54 9.84
N ALA A 78 4.91 -5.33 9.36
CA ALA A 78 3.55 -4.82 9.18
C ALA A 78 2.57 -5.74 8.41
N PRO A 79 2.97 -6.46 7.34
CA PRO A 79 2.06 -7.39 6.65
C PRO A 79 1.59 -8.53 7.54
N TYR A 80 2.46 -9.04 8.42
CA TYR A 80 2.12 -10.13 9.33
C TYR A 80 1.26 -9.68 10.51
N LEU A 81 1.22 -8.37 10.77
CA LEU A 81 0.28 -7.75 11.70
C LEU A 81 -1.01 -7.26 11.01
N GLU A 82 -1.12 -7.48 9.69
CA GLU A 82 -2.21 -6.99 8.84
C GLU A 82 -2.47 -5.48 8.94
N LEU A 83 -1.48 -4.72 9.41
CA LEU A 83 -1.57 -3.26 9.49
C LEU A 83 -1.46 -2.64 8.11
N LYS A 84 -0.51 -3.16 7.31
CA LYS A 84 -0.19 -2.74 5.94
C LYS A 84 0.24 -3.96 5.14
N THR A 85 -0.54 -4.33 4.14
CA THR A 85 -0.31 -5.54 3.32
C THR A 85 -0.01 -5.22 1.87
N ALA A 86 -0.07 -3.95 1.48
CA ALA A 86 0.37 -3.43 0.20
C ALA A 86 1.53 -2.45 0.35
N GLN A 87 2.28 -2.21 -0.74
CA GLN A 87 3.41 -1.26 -0.78
C GLN A 87 4.47 -1.51 0.30
N GLY A 88 4.60 -2.75 0.77
CA GLY A 88 5.69 -3.21 1.64
C GLY A 88 6.65 -4.12 0.88
N PHE A 89 7.61 -4.72 1.58
CA PHE A 89 8.55 -5.67 0.97
C PHE A 89 7.86 -6.89 0.33
N ASN A 90 6.61 -7.21 0.72
CA ASN A 90 5.84 -8.33 0.15
C ASN A 90 5.30 -8.08 -1.28
N MET A 91 5.40 -6.85 -1.79
CA MET A 91 4.67 -6.47 -3.01
C MET A 91 5.18 -7.20 -4.25
N TYR A 92 6.41 -7.72 -4.19
CA TYR A 92 7.09 -8.45 -5.27
C TYR A 92 6.90 -9.96 -5.20
N SER A 93 6.23 -10.46 -4.18
CA SER A 93 5.88 -11.86 -4.05
C SER A 93 4.36 -12.02 -4.08
N ASN A 94 3.90 -13.18 -4.51
CA ASN A 94 2.49 -13.59 -4.41
C ASN A 94 2.15 -13.94 -2.95
N LEU A 95 2.61 -13.13 -2.00
CA LEU A 95 2.49 -13.37 -0.58
C LEU A 95 1.09 -12.96 -0.13
N LEU A 96 0.35 -13.94 0.38
CA LEU A 96 -0.90 -13.75 1.09
C LEU A 96 -0.56 -13.47 2.56
N THR A 97 -1.09 -12.37 3.09
CA THR A 97 -1.05 -12.01 4.51
C THR A 97 -2.35 -11.28 4.83
N ALA A 98 -3.43 -12.02 5.08
CA ALA A 98 -4.76 -11.45 5.26
C ALA A 98 -5.68 -12.42 6.00
N ALA A 99 -6.58 -11.88 6.83
CA ALA A 99 -7.61 -12.64 7.56
C ALA A 99 -7.03 -13.77 8.43
N GLY A 100 -5.89 -13.53 9.09
CA GLY A 100 -5.19 -14.51 9.91
C GLY A 100 -4.34 -15.52 9.11
N GLU A 101 -4.44 -15.51 7.79
CA GLU A 101 -3.83 -16.50 6.91
C GLU A 101 -2.60 -15.95 6.18
N THR A 102 -1.63 -16.83 5.95
CA THR A 102 -0.48 -16.54 5.10
C THR A 102 0.04 -17.77 4.38
N ASN A 103 0.58 -17.57 3.18
CA ASN A 103 1.33 -18.59 2.45
C ASN A 103 2.85 -18.49 2.68
N HIS A 104 3.28 -17.77 3.71
CA HIS A 104 4.69 -17.67 4.08
C HIS A 104 5.20 -19.00 4.64
N LEU A 105 6.40 -19.45 4.22
CA LEU A 105 6.94 -20.75 4.63
C LEU A 105 7.22 -20.87 6.14
N VAL A 106 7.69 -19.79 6.77
CA VAL A 106 8.18 -19.80 8.17
C VAL A 106 7.17 -19.20 9.14
N ILE A 107 6.22 -18.40 8.64
CA ILE A 107 5.26 -17.68 9.50
C ILE A 107 3.93 -18.40 9.31
N PRO A 108 3.43 -19.12 10.32
CA PRO A 108 2.30 -20.04 10.12
C PRO A 108 0.96 -19.31 10.01
N ARG A 109 0.85 -18.11 10.60
CA ARG A 109 -0.35 -17.28 10.65
C ARG A 109 0.00 -15.80 10.78
N THR A 110 -0.90 -14.93 10.36
CA THR A 110 -0.84 -13.49 10.65
C THR A 110 -1.62 -13.16 11.93
N LEU A 111 -1.40 -11.96 12.45
CA LEU A 111 -2.10 -11.41 13.60
C LEU A 111 -2.91 -10.20 13.15
N PRO A 112 -4.24 -10.31 12.95
CA PRO A 112 -5.06 -9.20 12.48
C PRO A 112 -5.16 -8.10 13.55
N MET A 113 -4.26 -7.12 13.51
CA MET A 113 -4.29 -5.96 14.43
C MET A 113 -5.18 -4.82 13.91
N ARG A 114 -5.65 -4.92 12.67
CA ARG A 114 -6.52 -3.93 12.03
C ARG A 114 -7.65 -4.63 11.28
N ASP A 115 -8.86 -4.11 11.47
CA ASP A 115 -10.02 -4.56 10.71
C ASP A 115 -9.91 -4.17 9.23
N GLY A 116 -10.26 -5.11 8.36
CA GLY A 116 -10.31 -4.84 6.92
C GLY A 116 -10.58 -6.07 6.08
N TYR A 117 -10.16 -7.25 6.57
CA TYR A 117 -10.30 -8.53 5.89
C TYR A 117 -11.38 -9.46 6.44
N GLU A 118 -12.11 -9.08 7.49
CA GLU A 118 -13.20 -9.92 8.03
C GLU A 118 -14.40 -10.04 7.08
N GLY A 119 -14.54 -9.10 6.15
CA GLY A 119 -15.59 -9.09 5.14
C GLY A 119 -15.12 -8.37 3.88
N PRO A 120 -14.20 -8.96 3.09
CA PRO A 120 -13.73 -8.36 1.87
C PRO A 120 -14.88 -8.26 0.88
N VAL A 121 -14.89 -7.19 0.10
CA VAL A 121 -15.99 -6.86 -0.80
C VAL A 121 -15.75 -7.44 -2.16
N ARG A 122 -16.75 -8.16 -2.66
CA ARG A 122 -16.81 -8.59 -4.06
C ARG A 122 -17.57 -7.54 -4.86
N ILE A 123 -16.89 -6.87 -5.79
CA ILE A 123 -17.57 -6.01 -6.77
C ILE A 123 -18.28 -6.91 -7.78
N ILE A 124 -19.56 -6.64 -8.03
CA ILE A 124 -20.36 -7.36 -9.03
C ILE A 124 -20.53 -6.49 -10.27
N GLU A 125 -20.81 -5.20 -10.07
CA GLU A 125 -21.01 -4.21 -11.15
C GLU A 125 -20.81 -2.81 -10.57
N SER A 126 -20.20 -1.90 -11.33
CA SER A 126 -20.08 -0.49 -10.98
C SER A 126 -20.12 0.43 -12.20
N SER A 127 -20.58 1.68 -12.00
CA SER A 127 -20.40 2.73 -13.02
C SER A 127 -18.95 3.22 -13.12
N ASP A 128 -18.08 2.90 -12.16
CA ASP A 128 -16.67 3.30 -12.17
C ASP A 128 -15.80 2.19 -12.75
N ALA A 129 -15.07 2.50 -13.84
CA ALA A 129 -14.21 1.55 -14.53
C ALA A 129 -13.10 0.96 -13.65
N GLY A 130 -12.67 1.70 -12.61
CA GLY A 130 -11.67 1.23 -11.68
C GLY A 130 -12.19 0.16 -10.73
N LEU A 131 -13.46 0.25 -10.32
CA LEU A 131 -14.14 -0.81 -9.55
C LEU A 131 -14.51 -1.99 -10.44
N GLU A 132 -14.92 -1.76 -11.68
CA GLU A 132 -15.26 -2.83 -12.62
C GLU A 132 -14.07 -3.76 -12.89
N LEU A 133 -12.85 -3.20 -12.92
CA LEU A 133 -11.63 -3.99 -13.05
C LEU A 133 -11.48 -5.08 -11.97
N TYR A 134 -12.01 -4.86 -10.75
CA TYR A 134 -12.02 -5.89 -9.71
C TYR A 134 -12.97 -7.04 -10.03
N ALA A 135 -14.14 -6.73 -10.59
CA ALA A 135 -15.11 -7.73 -11.02
C ALA A 135 -14.54 -8.57 -12.17
N ASP A 136 -13.97 -7.91 -13.18
CA ASP A 136 -13.36 -8.52 -14.36
C ASP A 136 -12.19 -9.45 -14.01
N LEU A 137 -11.30 -8.97 -13.15
CA LEU A 137 -10.10 -9.71 -12.77
C LEU A 137 -10.36 -10.71 -11.64
N GLY A 138 -11.52 -10.66 -10.98
CA GLY A 138 -11.88 -11.56 -9.89
C GLY A 138 -11.13 -11.29 -8.58
N TYR A 139 -10.89 -10.02 -8.25
CA TYR A 139 -10.29 -9.60 -6.99
C TYR A 139 -11.34 -9.08 -6.00
N LEU A 140 -11.10 -9.31 -4.73
CA LEU A 140 -11.86 -8.78 -3.61
C LEU A 140 -11.17 -7.53 -3.06
N VAL A 141 -11.96 -6.54 -2.68
CA VAL A 141 -11.48 -5.26 -2.14
C VAL A 141 -11.55 -5.29 -0.62
N ALA A 142 -10.48 -4.91 0.07
CA ALA A 142 -10.54 -4.69 1.51
C ALA A 142 -11.53 -3.55 1.81
N TYR A 143 -12.42 -3.73 2.79
CA TYR A 143 -13.51 -2.79 2.99
C TYR A 143 -13.06 -1.33 3.27
N PRO A 144 -12.02 -1.07 4.08
CA PRO A 144 -11.47 0.28 4.25
C PRO A 144 -10.99 0.94 2.95
N GLU A 145 -10.45 0.15 2.02
CA GLU A 145 -9.96 0.66 0.74
C GLU A 145 -11.11 1.03 -0.20
N LEU A 146 -12.18 0.23 -0.21
CA LEU A 146 -13.41 0.58 -0.92
C LEU A 146 -13.99 1.90 -0.40
N ARG A 147 -14.07 2.06 0.93
CA ARG A 147 -14.56 3.28 1.56
C ARG A 147 -13.74 4.51 1.17
N ARG A 148 -12.41 4.38 1.21
CA ARG A 148 -11.50 5.44 0.77
C ARG A 148 -11.71 5.77 -0.71
N PHE A 149 -11.80 4.77 -1.57
CA PHE A 149 -12.01 4.97 -3.00
C PHE A 149 -13.33 5.71 -3.32
N LEU A 150 -14.42 5.33 -2.64
CA LEU A 150 -15.75 5.92 -2.81
C LEU A 150 -15.90 7.28 -2.12
N SER A 151 -15.12 7.59 -1.08
CA SER A 151 -15.10 8.93 -0.47
C SER A 151 -14.71 10.03 -1.46
N GLU A 152 -13.88 9.69 -2.45
CA GLU A 152 -13.45 10.60 -3.52
C GLU A 152 -14.42 10.57 -4.72
N ARG A 153 -15.37 9.61 -4.76
CA ARG A 153 -16.31 9.34 -5.86
C ARG A 153 -17.71 9.01 -5.32
N PRO A 154 -18.37 9.94 -4.61
CA PRO A 154 -19.61 9.66 -3.87
C PRO A 154 -20.82 9.33 -4.76
N ASP A 155 -20.76 9.68 -6.04
CA ASP A 155 -21.86 9.48 -7.01
C ASP A 155 -21.75 8.19 -7.82
N THR A 156 -20.74 7.35 -7.57
CA THR A 156 -20.57 6.05 -8.22
C THR A 156 -21.72 5.10 -7.88
N SER A 157 -22.35 4.49 -8.87
CA SER A 157 -23.28 3.38 -8.67
C SER A 157 -22.49 2.08 -8.47
N LEU A 158 -22.98 1.23 -7.58
CA LEU A 158 -22.25 0.03 -7.19
C LEU A 158 -23.21 -1.07 -6.74
N THR A 159 -23.04 -2.25 -7.32
CA THR A 159 -23.56 -3.50 -6.80
C THR A 159 -22.40 -4.34 -6.30
N TYR A 160 -22.44 -4.71 -5.03
CA TYR A 160 -21.38 -5.47 -4.38
C TYR A 160 -21.95 -6.52 -3.44
N GLU A 161 -21.11 -7.48 -3.07
CA GLU A 161 -21.42 -8.46 -2.04
C GLU A 161 -20.42 -8.34 -0.88
N ARG A 162 -20.97 -8.33 0.33
CA ARG A 162 -20.19 -8.35 1.58
C ARG A 162 -20.92 -9.23 2.58
N PHE A 163 -20.20 -10.10 3.27
CA PHE A 163 -20.78 -11.07 4.21
C PHE A 163 -21.91 -11.93 3.60
N GLY A 164 -21.81 -12.28 2.32
CA GLY A 164 -22.83 -13.06 1.60
C GLY A 164 -24.09 -12.28 1.23
N GLN A 165 -24.17 -10.99 1.59
CA GLN A 165 -25.31 -10.14 1.24
C GLN A 165 -24.98 -9.29 0.02
N ARG A 166 -25.84 -9.38 -1.00
CA ARG A 166 -25.77 -8.53 -2.19
C ARG A 166 -26.48 -7.20 -1.92
N ILE A 167 -25.73 -6.11 -2.08
CA ILE A 167 -26.17 -4.74 -1.86
C ILE A 167 -26.04 -4.02 -3.19
N SER A 168 -27.09 -3.31 -3.61
CA SER A 168 -27.11 -2.51 -4.84
C SER A 168 -27.48 -1.08 -4.48
N LEU A 169 -26.62 -0.15 -4.87
CA LEU A 169 -26.74 1.28 -4.57
C LEU A 169 -26.72 2.07 -5.87
N SER A 170 -27.63 3.03 -5.99
CA SER A 170 -27.62 3.92 -7.15
C SER A 170 -26.49 4.94 -7.05
N ARG A 171 -26.11 5.32 -5.83
CA ARG A 171 -24.93 6.14 -5.51
C ARG A 171 -24.32 5.71 -4.19
N ALA A 172 -23.00 5.65 -4.12
CA ALA A 172 -22.26 5.27 -2.91
C ALA A 172 -22.64 6.11 -1.67
N ARG A 173 -22.89 7.40 -1.84
CA ARG A 173 -23.30 8.33 -0.77
C ARG A 173 -24.62 8.01 -0.07
N GLU A 174 -25.43 7.09 -0.62
CA GLU A 174 -26.66 6.61 0.03
C GLU A 174 -26.34 5.86 1.33
N VAL A 175 -25.12 5.33 1.46
CA VAL A 175 -24.58 4.76 2.69
C VAL A 175 -23.44 5.64 3.16
N SER A 176 -23.67 6.42 4.22
CA SER A 176 -22.68 7.38 4.75
C SER A 176 -21.35 6.72 5.13
N GLU A 177 -21.40 5.48 5.62
CA GLU A 177 -20.20 4.69 5.95
C GLU A 177 -19.30 4.43 4.74
N LEU A 178 -19.87 4.22 3.54
CA LEU A 178 -19.12 3.94 2.32
C LEU A 178 -18.35 5.16 1.80
N VAL A 179 -18.77 6.37 2.17
CA VAL A 179 -18.12 7.62 1.75
C VAL A 179 -17.30 8.26 2.88
N ASP A 180 -17.24 7.62 4.05
CA ASP A 180 -16.32 7.99 5.12
C ASP A 180 -14.98 7.26 4.90
N SER A 181 -13.93 8.01 4.55
CA SER A 181 -12.57 7.48 4.32
C SER A 181 -11.88 6.92 5.57
N GLY A 182 -12.47 7.13 6.76
CA GLY A 182 -11.83 6.83 8.02
C GLY A 182 -10.67 7.78 8.35
N PRO A 183 -9.82 7.43 9.32
CA PRO A 183 -8.70 8.27 9.74
C PRO A 183 -7.69 8.51 8.62
N TRP A 184 -7.23 9.76 8.48
CA TRP A 184 -6.28 10.16 7.42
C TRP A 184 -4.99 9.33 7.38
N TRP A 185 -4.54 8.81 8.53
CA TRP A 185 -3.32 8.02 8.64
C TRP A 185 -3.45 6.60 8.05
N TRP A 186 -4.67 6.11 7.77
CA TRP A 186 -4.89 4.85 7.07
C TRP A 186 -4.27 4.82 5.67
N ARG A 187 -4.08 5.99 5.05
CA ARG A 187 -3.37 6.14 3.77
C ARG A 187 -1.93 5.63 3.79
N PHE A 188 -1.26 5.65 4.94
CA PHE A 188 0.11 5.14 5.06
C PHE A 188 0.15 3.61 5.22
N LEU A 189 -1.00 3.00 5.46
CA LEU A 189 -1.20 1.61 5.82
C LEU A 189 -2.18 0.92 4.84
N PRO A 190 -1.94 0.95 3.52
CA PRO A 190 -2.88 0.39 2.57
C PRO A 190 -3.00 -1.14 2.71
N LEU A 191 -4.23 -1.62 2.56
CA LEU A 191 -4.54 -3.05 2.51
C LEU A 191 -4.62 -3.53 1.05
N ARG A 192 -3.89 -4.61 0.74
CA ARG A 192 -3.92 -5.24 -0.58
C ARG A 192 -5.26 -5.90 -0.85
N SER A 193 -5.70 -5.84 -2.09
CA SER A 193 -6.82 -6.63 -2.62
C SER A 193 -6.49 -8.12 -2.62
N LEU A 194 -7.50 -8.96 -2.47
CA LEU A 194 -7.34 -10.42 -2.39
C LEU A 194 -7.77 -11.08 -3.69
N ASP A 195 -7.01 -12.05 -4.20
CA ASP A 195 -7.47 -12.86 -5.31
C ASP A 195 -8.55 -13.84 -4.82
N ARG A 196 -9.60 -14.04 -5.60
CA ARG A 196 -10.65 -15.02 -5.29
C ARG A 196 -10.22 -16.45 -5.56
N GLN A 197 -9.17 -16.66 -6.35
CA GLN A 197 -8.68 -18.01 -6.66
C GLN A 197 -7.85 -18.60 -5.51
N THR A 198 -7.94 -19.92 -5.36
CA THR A 198 -7.10 -20.70 -4.43
C THR A 198 -6.35 -21.76 -5.24
N PRO A 199 -5.01 -21.68 -5.38
CA PRO A 199 -4.13 -20.66 -4.80
C PRO A 199 -4.29 -19.28 -5.46
N PRO A 200 -3.97 -18.18 -4.74
CA PRO A 200 -4.05 -16.82 -5.29
C PRO A 200 -3.08 -16.67 -6.46
N ARG A 201 -3.43 -15.87 -7.48
CA ARG A 201 -2.52 -15.53 -8.58
C ARG A 201 -1.70 -14.30 -8.26
N CYS A 202 -0.52 -14.23 -8.88
CA CYS A 202 0.28 -13.01 -8.86
C CYS A 202 -0.51 -11.83 -9.44
N GLN A 203 -0.70 -10.80 -8.63
CA GLN A 203 -1.30 -9.55 -9.08
C GLN A 203 -0.24 -8.72 -9.83
N ALA A 204 -0.30 -8.74 -11.16
CA ALA A 204 0.66 -8.05 -12.04
C ALA A 204 0.38 -6.55 -12.21
N VAL A 205 -0.76 -6.06 -11.71
CA VAL A 205 -1.21 -4.67 -11.86
C VAL A 205 -1.62 -4.08 -10.51
N PHE A 206 -1.32 -2.79 -10.32
CA PHE A 206 -1.88 -2.05 -9.19
C PHE A 206 -3.36 -1.80 -9.45
N LEU A 207 -4.21 -2.28 -8.56
CA LEU A 207 -5.65 -2.10 -8.69
C LEU A 207 -6.08 -0.72 -8.15
N PRO A 208 -7.14 -0.09 -8.68
CA PRO A 208 -7.38 1.35 -8.49
C PRO A 208 -7.77 1.80 -7.07
N ALA A 209 -8.31 0.91 -6.23
CA ALA A 209 -8.66 1.21 -4.84
C ALA A 209 -7.49 1.05 -3.85
N LEU A 210 -6.25 0.87 -4.34
CA LEU A 210 -5.03 0.81 -3.51
C LEU A 210 -4.40 2.16 -3.18
#